data_AF-A0A955VXQ2-F1
#
_entry.id   AF-A0A955VXQ2-F1
#
_cell.length_a   1.000
_cell.length_b   1.000
_cell.length_c   1.000
_cell.angle_alpha   90.00
_cell.angle_beta   90.00
_cell.angle_gamma   90.00
#
_symmetry.space_group_name_H-M   'P 1'
#
loop_
_entity.id
_entity.type
_entity.pdbx_description
1 polymer ?
#
loop_
_entity_poly.entity_id
_entity_poly.type
_entity_poly.pdbx_seq_one_letter_code
_entity_poly.pdbx_strand_id
1 'polypeptide(L)'
;MRARTPDDTSGKLGRRIALAAYVVLLVYVSIVGLSSVIRQVFFRKVDPAAAAAIGPDCAEGLATLRDELMHLTKTQVTTPHGAGSTASLERSLGGWDERYLALRPRCPEHPYRLLGRLRYRLETSLTRYDREDAAELAELDRAIAALRAAHPEPPSP
;
A
#
# COMPACT_ATOMS: atom_id res chain seq x y z
N MET A 1 -76.83 11.37 21.99
CA MET A 1 -75.78 11.51 20.95
C MET A 1 -74.60 12.30 21.51
N ARG A 2 -73.44 11.64 21.70
CA ARG A 2 -72.10 12.19 21.37
C ARG A 2 -71.07 11.08 21.57
N ALA A 3 -70.47 10.65 20.47
CA ALA A 3 -69.38 9.69 20.43
C ALA A 3 -68.09 10.32 20.99
N ARG A 4 -67.36 9.56 21.79
CA ARG A 4 -65.99 9.88 22.20
C ARG A 4 -65.08 8.79 21.61
N THR A 5 -64.29 9.14 20.60
CA THR A 5 -63.26 8.27 20.03
C THR A 5 -61.92 8.52 20.74
N PRO A 6 -61.32 7.51 21.40
CA PRO A 6 -59.88 7.45 21.64
C PRO A 6 -59.22 6.71 20.45
N ASP A 7 -57.97 6.87 20.05
CA ASP A 7 -56.82 7.60 20.54
C ASP A 7 -55.84 7.64 19.35
N ASP A 8 -55.71 8.78 18.67
CA ASP A 8 -54.85 8.92 17.47
C ASP A 8 -53.37 9.22 17.85
N THR A 9 -53.10 9.26 19.15
CA THR A 9 -51.85 9.69 19.77
C THR A 9 -50.86 8.54 19.98
N SER A 10 -51.37 7.33 20.24
CA SER A 10 -50.56 6.15 20.56
C SER A 10 -49.74 5.63 19.37
N GLY A 11 -50.26 5.73 18.14
CA GLY A 11 -49.54 5.31 16.93
C GLY A 11 -48.34 6.20 16.57
N LYS A 12 -48.44 7.51 16.86
CA LYS A 12 -47.38 8.49 16.57
C LYS A 12 -46.21 8.38 17.56
N LEU A 13 -46.49 8.03 18.82
CA LEU A 13 -45.47 7.84 19.84
C LEU A 13 -44.65 6.57 19.59
N GLY A 14 -45.31 5.46 19.25
CA GLY A 14 -44.64 4.21 18.87
C GLY A 14 -43.72 4.36 17.66
N ARG A 15 -44.15 5.13 16.64
CA ARG A 15 -43.32 5.40 15.45
C ARG A 15 -42.06 6.21 15.78
N ARG A 16 -42.16 7.18 16.69
CA ARG A 16 -41.00 8.01 17.11
C ARG A 16 -39.99 7.19 17.91
N ILE A 17 -40.46 6.31 18.78
CA ILE A 17 -39.60 5.41 19.57
C ILE A 17 -38.91 4.41 18.64
N ALA A 18 -39.64 3.80 17.71
CA ALA A 18 -39.07 2.88 16.72
C ALA A 18 -38.03 3.58 15.83
N LEU A 19 -38.30 4.82 15.40
CA LEU A 19 -37.35 5.60 14.59
C LEU A 19 -36.10 5.98 15.39
N ALA A 20 -36.24 6.37 16.66
CA ALA A 20 -35.11 6.66 17.54
C ALA A 20 -34.25 5.42 17.77
N ALA A 21 -34.87 4.27 18.06
CA ALA A 21 -34.16 3.00 18.21
C ALA A 21 -33.42 2.59 16.93
N TYR A 22 -34.05 2.78 15.77
CA TYR A 22 -33.44 2.52 14.46
C TYR A 22 -32.24 3.43 14.19
N VAL A 23 -32.36 4.73 14.48
CA VAL A 23 -31.24 5.68 14.33
C VAL A 23 -30.08 5.32 15.26
N VAL A 24 -30.36 4.96 16.51
CA VAL A 24 -29.34 4.49 17.46
C VAL A 24 -28.65 3.24 16.96
N LEU A 25 -29.40 2.27 16.41
CA LEU A 25 -28.83 1.06 15.80
C LEU A 25 -27.93 1.41 14.60
N LEU A 26 -28.37 2.33 13.73
CA LEU A 26 -27.61 2.78 12.57
C LEU A 26 -26.29 3.45 12.98
N VAL A 27 -26.33 4.34 13.97
CA VAL A 27 -25.14 5.00 14.53
C VAL A 27 -24.21 3.97 15.16
N TYR A 28 -24.75 3.02 15.93
CA TYR A 28 -23.96 1.95 16.54
C TYR A 28 -23.24 1.09 15.49
N VAL A 29 -23.96 0.61 14.47
CA VAL A 29 -23.37 -0.17 13.37
C VAL A 29 -22.33 0.65 12.62
N SER A 30 -22.58 1.95 12.39
CA SER A 30 -21.63 2.85 11.73
C SER A 30 -20.36 3.00 12.56
N ILE A 31 -20.45 3.24 13.87
CA ILE A 31 -19.30 3.39 14.77
C ILE A 31 -18.51 2.09 14.87
N VAL A 32 -19.18 0.94 15.03
CA VAL A 32 -18.51 -0.37 15.11
C VAL A 32 -17.85 -0.72 13.78
N GLY A 33 -18.53 -0.48 12.66
CA GLY A 33 -17.99 -0.66 11.32
C GLY A 33 -16.75 0.21 11.09
N LEU A 34 -16.83 1.50 11.39
CA LEU A 34 -15.68 2.41 11.28
C LEU A 34 -14.54 1.97 12.21
N SER A 35 -14.84 1.59 13.45
CA SER A 35 -13.83 1.16 14.43
C SER A 35 -13.12 -0.12 13.99
N SER A 36 -13.82 -1.04 13.34
CA SER A 36 -13.25 -2.27 12.79
C SER A 36 -12.31 -1.97 11.63
N VAL A 37 -12.75 -1.13 10.68
CA VAL A 37 -11.93 -0.73 9.52
C VAL A 37 -10.70 0.07 9.97
N ILE A 38 -10.88 1.02 10.91
CA ILE A 38 -9.78 1.82 11.46
C ILE A 38 -8.76 0.91 12.15
N ARG A 39 -9.17 -0.08 12.95
CA ARG A 39 -8.20 -1.02 13.55
C ARG A 39 -7.44 -1.83 12.50
N GLN A 40 -8.11 -2.25 11.44
CA GLN A 40 -7.48 -3.06 10.40
C GLN A 40 -6.49 -2.26 9.53
N VAL A 41 -6.77 -0.98 9.30
CA VAL A 41 -5.92 -0.08 8.52
C VAL A 41 -4.80 0.53 9.36
N PHE A 42 -5.07 0.98 10.59
CA PHE A 42 -4.10 1.67 11.43
C PHE A 42 -3.36 0.78 12.43
N PHE A 43 -3.94 -0.37 12.79
CA PHE A 43 -3.37 -1.36 13.71
C PHE A 43 -3.31 -2.74 13.06
N ARG A 44 -2.89 -2.82 11.78
CA ARG A 44 -2.43 -4.10 11.23
C ARG A 44 -1.33 -4.58 12.17
N LYS A 45 -1.61 -5.64 12.94
CA LYS A 45 -0.59 -6.31 13.77
C LYS A 45 0.53 -6.63 12.81
N VAL A 46 1.68 -6.02 13.03
CA VAL A 46 2.84 -6.29 12.21
C VAL A 46 3.10 -7.78 12.28
N ASP A 47 3.19 -8.43 11.12
CA ASP A 47 3.39 -9.87 11.05
C ASP A 47 4.66 -10.22 11.85
N PRO A 48 4.60 -11.12 12.85
CA PRO A 48 5.78 -11.53 13.58
C PRO A 48 6.87 -12.10 12.66
N ALA A 49 6.50 -12.68 11.51
CA ALA A 49 7.46 -13.12 10.50
C ALA A 49 8.18 -11.93 9.84
N ALA A 50 7.47 -10.83 9.57
CA ALA A 50 8.07 -9.60 9.05
C ALA A 50 9.01 -8.95 10.08
N ALA A 51 8.67 -9.01 11.36
CA ALA A 51 9.54 -8.52 12.43
C ALA A 51 10.80 -9.39 12.60
N ALA A 52 10.68 -10.72 12.46
CA ALA A 52 11.80 -11.66 12.56
C ALA A 52 12.77 -11.59 11.37
N ALA A 53 12.29 -11.20 10.20
CA ALA A 53 13.12 -11.05 8.99
C ALA A 53 14.10 -9.86 9.06
N ILE A 54 13.93 -8.97 10.04
CA ILE A 54 14.72 -7.75 10.19
C ILE A 54 15.52 -7.88 11.48
N GLY A 55 16.85 -7.87 11.38
CA GLY A 55 17.79 -8.06 12.49
C GLY A 55 17.45 -7.29 13.77
N PRO A 56 17.95 -7.69 14.95
CA PRO A 56 17.46 -7.23 16.25
C PRO A 56 17.54 -5.71 16.45
N ASP A 57 18.50 -5.06 15.82
CA ASP A 57 18.79 -3.64 16.01
C ASP A 57 18.16 -2.73 14.96
N CYS A 58 17.86 -1.49 15.35
CA CYS A 58 17.33 -0.48 14.43
C CYS A 58 18.30 -0.16 13.28
N ALA A 59 19.60 -0.01 13.59
CA ALA A 59 20.59 0.37 12.58
C ALA A 59 20.72 -0.69 11.49
N GLU A 60 20.80 -1.97 11.91
CA GLU A 60 20.81 -3.11 11.00
C GLU A 60 19.51 -3.17 10.19
N GLY A 61 18.36 -3.08 10.85
CA GLY A 61 17.07 -3.13 10.15
C GLY A 61 16.86 -2.01 9.13
N LEU A 62 17.29 -0.78 9.44
CA LEU A 62 17.25 0.32 8.48
C LEU A 62 18.22 0.11 7.31
N ALA A 63 19.40 -0.46 7.55
CA ALA A 63 20.36 -0.78 6.49
C ALA A 63 19.82 -1.87 5.56
N THR A 64 19.27 -2.96 6.11
CA THR A 64 18.62 -4.02 5.34
C THR A 64 17.49 -3.47 4.47
N LEU A 65 16.59 -2.66 5.05
CA LEU A 65 15.48 -2.08 4.30
C LEU A 65 15.93 -1.08 3.24
N ARG A 66 16.98 -0.31 3.50
CA ARG A 66 17.59 0.56 2.48
C ARG A 66 18.10 -0.28 1.31
N ASP A 67 18.80 -1.36 1.60
CA ASP A 67 19.39 -2.22 0.57
C ASP A 67 18.31 -2.93 -0.25
N GLU A 68 17.23 -3.37 0.39
CA GLU A 68 16.03 -3.85 -0.30
C GLU A 68 15.44 -2.80 -1.25
N LEU A 69 15.30 -1.53 -0.82
CA LEU A 69 14.79 -0.47 -1.70
C LEU A 69 15.71 -0.24 -2.91
N MET A 70 17.03 -0.24 -2.70
CA MET A 70 17.99 -0.07 -3.80
C MET A 70 17.94 -1.25 -4.77
N HIS A 71 17.83 -2.47 -4.24
CA HIS A 71 17.66 -3.67 -5.05
C HIS A 71 16.37 -3.61 -5.86
N LEU A 72 15.24 -3.28 -5.23
CA LEU A 72 13.94 -3.11 -5.92
C LEU A 72 14.01 -2.06 -7.01
N THR A 73 14.66 -0.92 -6.76
CA THR A 73 14.85 0.14 -7.75
C THR A 73 15.64 -0.37 -8.96
N LYS A 74 16.74 -1.08 -8.72
CA LYS A 74 17.56 -1.67 -9.79
C LYS A 74 16.77 -2.70 -10.59
N THR A 75 16.06 -3.60 -9.92
CA THR A 75 15.22 -4.61 -10.58
C THR A 75 14.14 -3.95 -11.43
N GLN A 76 13.47 -2.92 -10.91
CA GLN A 76 12.41 -2.24 -11.64
C GLN A 76 12.93 -1.57 -12.92
N VAL A 77 14.10 -0.91 -12.85
CA VAL A 77 14.68 -0.21 -14.01
C VAL A 77 15.20 -1.16 -15.09
N THR A 78 15.68 -2.35 -14.68
CA THR A 78 16.32 -3.32 -15.59
C THR A 78 15.37 -4.38 -16.15
N THR A 79 14.20 -4.56 -15.55
CA THR A 79 13.24 -5.59 -15.99
C THR A 79 12.50 -5.12 -17.24
N PRO A 80 12.29 -5.97 -18.26
CA PRO A 80 11.48 -5.62 -19.42
C PRO A 80 10.09 -5.12 -19.01
N HIS A 81 9.70 -3.95 -19.53
CA HIS A 81 8.50 -3.24 -19.11
C HIS A 81 7.28 -3.74 -19.90
N GLY A 82 6.15 -3.91 -19.21
CA GLY A 82 4.91 -4.43 -19.79
C GLY A 82 3.73 -4.28 -18.86
N ALA A 83 2.54 -4.69 -19.31
CA ALA A 83 1.32 -4.61 -18.52
C ALA A 83 1.47 -5.39 -17.19
N GLY A 84 1.62 -4.66 -16.08
CA GLY A 84 1.76 -5.23 -14.73
C GLY A 84 3.01 -4.79 -13.94
N SER A 85 3.94 -4.04 -14.54
CA SER A 85 5.15 -3.51 -13.87
C SER A 85 4.84 -2.63 -12.65
N THR A 86 3.78 -1.83 -12.73
CA THR A 86 3.34 -0.96 -11.63
C THR A 86 2.70 -1.77 -10.50
N ALA A 87 1.87 -2.77 -10.84
CA ALA A 87 1.26 -3.67 -9.86
C ALA A 87 2.28 -4.57 -9.15
N SER A 88 3.36 -4.96 -9.83
CA SER A 88 4.47 -5.68 -9.17
C SER A 88 5.25 -4.80 -8.22
N LEU A 89 5.48 -3.53 -8.57
CA LEU A 89 6.13 -2.55 -7.69
C LEU A 89 5.32 -2.33 -6.41
N GLU A 90 4.01 -2.09 -6.54
CA GLU A 90 3.12 -1.92 -5.39
C GLU A 90 3.14 -3.13 -4.44
N ARG A 91 3.11 -4.34 -5.00
CA ARG A 91 3.16 -5.57 -4.18
C ARG A 91 4.48 -5.71 -3.42
N SER A 92 5.60 -5.45 -4.09
CA SER A 92 6.93 -5.51 -3.47
C SER A 92 7.10 -4.46 -2.36
N LEU A 93 6.61 -3.24 -2.60
CA LEU A 93 6.61 -2.16 -1.59
C LEU A 93 5.68 -2.46 -0.42
N GLY A 94 4.54 -3.13 -0.65
CA GLY A 94 3.65 -3.56 0.42
C GLY A 94 4.32 -4.49 1.45
N GLY A 95 5.12 -5.46 0.99
CA GLY A 95 5.89 -6.32 1.88
C GLY A 95 7.02 -5.59 2.61
N TRP A 96 7.64 -4.60 1.94
CA TRP A 96 8.64 -3.73 2.56
C TRP A 96 8.02 -2.86 3.66
N ASP A 97 6.80 -2.35 3.46
CA ASP A 97 6.08 -1.50 4.41
C ASP A 97 5.76 -2.18 5.71
N GLU A 98 5.35 -3.44 5.65
CA GLU A 98 5.09 -4.24 6.84
C GLU A 98 6.35 -4.37 7.70
N ARG A 99 7.49 -4.63 7.05
CA ARG A 99 8.80 -4.68 7.71
C ARG A 99 9.22 -3.32 8.26
N TYR A 100 9.04 -2.25 7.51
CA TYR A 100 9.30 -0.88 7.97
C TYR A 100 8.45 -0.50 9.18
N LEU A 101 7.18 -0.89 9.22
CA LEU A 101 6.33 -0.67 10.40
C LEU A 101 6.78 -1.49 11.61
N ALA A 102 7.33 -2.70 11.39
CA ALA A 102 7.90 -3.54 12.46
C ALA A 102 9.07 -2.88 13.19
N LEU A 103 9.84 -2.02 12.51
CA LEU A 103 10.99 -1.32 13.08
C LEU A 103 10.61 -0.13 13.97
N ARG A 104 9.40 0.42 13.82
CA ARG A 104 8.96 1.61 14.53
C ARG A 104 9.22 1.62 16.04
N PRO A 105 8.87 0.57 16.82
CA PRO A 105 9.03 0.61 18.28
C PRO A 105 10.49 0.68 18.76
N ARG A 106 11.46 0.33 17.90
CA ARG A 106 12.88 0.22 18.24
C ARG A 106 13.77 1.30 17.60
N CYS A 107 13.20 2.17 16.76
CA CYS A 107 13.97 3.15 16.00
C CYS A 107 13.77 4.60 16.46
N PRO A 108 14.83 5.43 16.48
CA PRO A 108 14.68 6.86 16.67
C PRO A 108 13.98 7.52 15.48
N GLU A 109 13.21 8.57 15.76
CA GLU A 109 12.27 9.20 14.82
C GLU A 109 12.93 9.67 13.52
N HIS A 110 14.13 10.27 13.61
CA HIS A 110 14.78 10.91 12.46
C HIS A 110 15.20 9.92 11.36
N PRO A 111 16.09 8.94 11.61
CA PRO A 111 16.51 8.00 10.55
C PRO A 111 15.35 7.13 10.07
N TYR A 112 14.40 6.81 10.95
CA TYR A 112 13.17 6.12 10.58
C TYR A 112 12.38 6.92 9.52
N ARG A 113 12.04 8.18 9.79
CA ARG A 113 11.31 9.04 8.84
C ARG A 113 12.09 9.32 7.56
N LEU A 114 13.42 9.42 7.64
CA LEU A 114 14.25 9.64 6.47
C LEU A 114 14.11 8.48 5.46
N LEU A 115 14.14 7.24 5.93
CA LEU A 115 13.95 6.06 5.09
C LEU A 115 12.54 6.00 4.48
N GLY A 116 11.51 6.34 5.27
CA GLY A 116 10.13 6.42 4.77
C GLY A 116 9.96 7.45 3.64
N ARG A 117 10.60 8.62 3.77
CA ARG A 117 10.60 9.63 2.68
C ARG A 117 11.34 9.14 1.44
N LEU A 118 12.46 8.44 1.61
CA LEU A 118 13.20 7.86 0.49
C LEU A 118 12.33 6.87 -0.29
N ARG A 119 11.66 5.96 0.42
CA ARG A 119 10.72 5.00 -0.19
C ARG A 119 9.66 5.70 -1.05
N TYR A 120 9.00 6.73 -0.50
CA TYR A 120 7.94 7.44 -1.25
C TYR A 120 8.47 8.16 -2.49
N ARG A 121 9.66 8.76 -2.40
CA ARG A 121 10.31 9.41 -3.54
C ARG A 121 10.69 8.40 -4.62
N LEU A 122 11.19 7.22 -4.24
CA LEU A 122 11.53 6.15 -5.19
C LEU A 122 10.29 5.61 -5.89
N GLU A 123 9.23 5.33 -5.15
CA GLU A 123 7.95 4.88 -5.72
C GLU A 123 7.42 5.87 -6.76
N THR A 124 7.44 7.16 -6.43
CA THR A 124 7.03 8.24 -7.35
C THR A 124 7.91 8.27 -8.60
N SER A 125 9.22 8.16 -8.42
CA SER A 125 10.19 8.23 -9.53
C SER A 125 10.07 7.02 -10.45
N LEU A 126 9.93 5.82 -9.90
CA LEU A 126 9.78 4.58 -10.65
C LEU A 126 8.45 4.51 -11.39
N THR A 127 7.37 4.97 -10.75
CA THR A 127 6.05 5.05 -11.41
C THR A 127 6.07 6.02 -12.58
N ARG A 128 6.81 7.14 -12.45
CA ARG A 128 6.99 8.09 -13.53
C ARG A 128 7.83 7.50 -14.67
N TYR A 129 8.97 6.90 -14.34
CA TYR A 129 9.85 6.22 -15.29
C TYR A 129 9.10 5.14 -16.10
N ASP A 130 8.27 4.33 -15.43
CA ASP A 130 7.43 3.31 -16.07
C ASP A 130 6.42 3.89 -17.08
N ARG A 131 5.95 5.13 -16.85
CA ARG A 131 5.00 5.81 -17.76
C ARG A 131 5.68 6.59 -18.89
N GLU A 132 6.82 7.21 -18.61
CA GLU A 132 7.46 8.16 -19.53
C GLU A 132 8.57 7.50 -20.35
N ASP A 133 9.48 6.76 -19.71
CA ASP A 133 10.77 6.40 -20.32
C ASP A 133 10.87 4.91 -20.67
N ALA A 134 10.12 4.06 -19.96
CA ALA A 134 10.20 2.61 -20.08
C ALA A 134 9.90 2.09 -21.49
N ALA A 135 8.92 2.68 -22.17
CA ALA A 135 8.55 2.27 -23.53
C ALA A 135 9.64 2.61 -24.56
N GLU A 136 10.23 3.80 -24.44
CA GLU A 136 11.31 4.27 -25.30
C GLU A 136 12.58 3.42 -25.10
N LEU A 137 12.92 3.12 -23.84
CA LEU A 137 14.04 2.24 -23.54
C LEU A 137 13.85 0.83 -24.12
N ALA A 138 12.65 0.26 -24.01
CA ALA A 138 12.32 -1.04 -24.58
C ALA A 138 12.36 -1.04 -26.13
N GLU A 139 12.10 0.09 -26.77
CA GLU A 139 12.29 0.25 -28.22
C GLU A 139 13.76 0.33 -28.59
N LEU A 140 14.55 1.10 -27.85
CA LEU A 140 15.99 1.20 -28.03
C LEU A 140 16.68 -0.16 -27.87
N ASP A 141 16.34 -0.93 -26.83
CA ASP A 141 16.89 -2.26 -26.60
C ASP A 141 16.59 -3.21 -27.76
N ARG A 142 15.38 -3.14 -28.33
CA ARG A 142 15.00 -3.92 -29.52
C ARG A 142 15.82 -3.51 -30.74
N ALA A 143 16.03 -2.21 -30.95
CA ALA A 143 16.84 -1.70 -32.06
C ALA A 143 18.31 -2.12 -31.93
N ILE A 144 18.89 -2.02 -30.72
CA ILE A 144 20.27 -2.47 -30.44
C ILE A 144 20.40 -3.97 -30.68
N ALA A 145 19.44 -4.77 -30.22
CA ALA A 145 19.43 -6.22 -30.44
C ALA A 145 19.38 -6.57 -31.93
N ALA A 146 18.56 -5.87 -32.72
CA ALA A 146 18.48 -6.05 -34.16
C ALA A 146 19.81 -5.71 -34.88
N LEU A 147 20.48 -4.62 -34.47
CA LEU A 147 21.79 -4.26 -35.02
C LEU A 147 22.87 -5.31 -34.73
N ARG A 148 22.91 -5.84 -33.50
CA ARG A 148 23.84 -6.93 -33.14
C ARG A 148 23.60 -8.20 -33.95
N ALA A 149 22.33 -8.52 -34.23
CA ALA A 149 21.99 -9.67 -35.05
C ALA A 149 22.37 -9.49 -36.53
N ALA A 150 22.30 -8.27 -37.05
CA ALA A 150 22.68 -7.94 -38.43
C ALA A 150 24.21 -7.88 -38.64
N HIS A 151 24.98 -7.58 -37.59
CA HIS A 151 26.45 -7.52 -37.60
C HIS A 151 27.04 -8.48 -36.56
N PRO A 152 26.99 -9.80 -36.80
CA PRO A 152 27.61 -10.76 -35.89
C PRO A 152 29.13 -10.51 -35.87
N GLU A 153 29.67 -10.35 -34.67
CA GLU A 153 31.10 -10.17 -34.44
C GLU A 153 31.84 -11.40 -35.01
N PRO A 154 32.91 -11.21 -35.83
CA PRO A 154 33.65 -12.35 -36.36
C PRO A 154 34.26 -13.14 -35.21
N PRO A 155 34.32 -14.48 -35.29
CA PRO A 155 34.88 -15.29 -34.22
C PRO A 155 36.32 -14.86 -33.94
N SER A 156 36.62 -14.53 -32.67
CA SER A 156 37.98 -14.25 -32.23
C SER A 156 38.85 -15.50 -32.39
N PRO A 157 40.10 -15.38 -32.86
CA PRO A 157 41.01 -16.51 -33.08
C PRO A 157 41.45 -17.21 -31.78
#